data_AF-A0A069E3Q0-F1
#
_entry.id   AF-A0A069E3Q0-F1
#
_cell.length_a   1.000
_cell.length_b   1.000
_cell.length_c   1.000
_cell.angle_alpha   90.00
_cell.angle_beta   90.00
_cell.angle_gamma   90.00
#
_symmetry.space_group_name_H-M   'P 1'
#
loop_
_entity.id
_entity.type
_entity.pdbx_description
1 polymer ?
#
loop_
_entity_poly.entity_id
_entity_poly.type
_entity_poly.pdbx_seq_one_letter_code
_entity_poly.pdbx_strand_id
1 'polypeptide(L)'
;MRLAALAICCLTALPAVAEPVDAAGDYRICTPAMSEAGRGLVAKTCGTLAVPDFSGVEFQSAGEMEDARSLRDGLLLGVRVYGRCVTDFITAQQQSDTSADSQAADKAACAHSWAENKATEAIRGFGQACIAYANRSVMDMRLPVYEGPCYPETDETGG
;
A
#
# COMPACT_ATOMS: atom_id res chain seq x y z
N MET A 1 3.86 40.24 -68.70
CA MET A 1 4.77 39.08 -68.67
C MET A 1 5.12 38.84 -67.21
N ARG A 2 4.45 37.87 -66.55
CA ARG A 2 4.90 36.49 -66.24
C ARG A 2 5.82 36.37 -65.02
N LEU A 3 5.24 35.81 -63.93
CA LEU A 3 5.74 34.73 -63.02
C LEU A 3 7.00 35.03 -62.17
N ALA A 4 7.23 34.56 -60.94
CA ALA A 4 6.51 33.82 -59.89
C ALA A 4 7.47 33.66 -58.68
N ALA A 5 7.00 32.98 -57.61
CA ALA A 5 7.74 32.32 -56.50
C ALA A 5 7.89 33.12 -55.19
N LEU A 6 7.15 32.75 -54.13
CA LEU A 6 7.50 31.82 -53.00
C LEU A 6 8.43 32.50 -51.98
N ALA A 7 8.37 32.37 -50.66
CA ALA A 7 7.46 31.84 -49.64
C ALA A 7 8.16 32.10 -48.27
N ILE A 8 7.47 31.76 -47.17
CA ILE A 8 8.00 31.37 -45.84
C ILE A 8 7.82 32.39 -44.69
N CYS A 9 6.95 31.95 -43.79
CA CYS A 9 6.67 32.34 -42.43
C CYS A 9 7.89 32.58 -41.52
N CYS A 10 7.73 33.44 -40.52
CA CYS A 10 8.31 33.25 -39.18
C CYS A 10 7.33 33.78 -38.12
N LEU A 11 6.34 32.95 -37.78
CA LEU A 11 5.64 33.00 -36.50
C LEU A 11 6.50 32.21 -35.50
N THR A 12 7.27 32.90 -34.67
CA THR A 12 7.87 32.30 -33.47
C THR A 12 7.00 32.65 -32.27
N ALA A 13 5.85 31.98 -32.17
CA ALA A 13 5.16 31.84 -30.90
C ALA A 13 5.83 30.66 -30.18
N LEU A 14 6.46 30.96 -29.03
CA LEU A 14 7.07 29.94 -28.17
C LEU A 14 6.04 28.86 -27.81
N PRO A 15 6.45 27.58 -27.69
CA PRO A 15 5.56 26.58 -27.15
C PRO A 15 5.35 26.91 -25.66
N ALA A 16 4.10 27.15 -25.29
CA ALA A 16 3.67 26.98 -23.92
C ALA A 16 4.04 25.55 -23.51
N VAL A 17 5.01 25.42 -22.61
CA VAL A 17 5.27 24.15 -21.93
C VAL A 17 4.11 23.99 -20.95
N ALA A 18 3.00 23.46 -21.44
CA ALA A 18 1.98 22.92 -20.57
C ALA A 18 2.64 21.77 -19.80
N GLU A 19 2.62 21.85 -18.47
CA GLU A 19 2.90 20.70 -17.64
C GLU A 19 2.00 19.55 -18.13
N PRO A 20 2.54 18.32 -18.30
CA PRO A 20 1.72 17.22 -18.78
C PRO A 20 0.57 17.04 -17.79
N VAL A 21 -0.64 17.32 -18.26
CA VAL A 21 -1.88 16.92 -17.59
C VAL A 21 -1.84 15.41 -17.60
N ASP A 22 -1.53 14.82 -16.45
CA ASP A 22 -1.50 13.37 -16.27
C ASP A 22 -2.90 12.86 -16.63
N ALA A 23 -2.98 12.17 -17.77
CA ALA A 23 -4.24 11.71 -18.32
C ALA A 23 -4.93 10.83 -17.27
N ALA A 24 -6.17 11.16 -16.93
CA ALA A 24 -7.05 10.31 -16.15
C ALA A 24 -7.31 9.02 -16.97
N GLY A 25 -6.42 8.04 -16.87
CA GLY A 25 -6.48 6.85 -17.72
C GLY A 25 -5.43 5.77 -17.47
N ASP A 26 -4.28 6.10 -16.88
CA ASP A 26 -3.36 5.08 -16.38
C ASP A 26 -3.70 4.76 -14.93
N TYR A 27 -3.78 3.46 -14.59
CA TYR A 27 -3.83 3.03 -13.19
C TYR A 27 -2.71 3.76 -12.46
N ARG A 28 -3.03 4.71 -11.58
CA ARG A 28 -2.01 5.49 -10.87
C ARG A 28 -1.19 4.52 -10.01
N ILE A 29 -0.02 4.13 -10.52
CA ILE A 29 0.90 3.26 -9.81
C ILE A 29 1.56 4.10 -8.72
N CYS A 30 1.32 3.72 -7.48
CA CYS A 30 1.96 4.34 -6.34
C CYS A 30 3.45 3.99 -6.31
N THR A 31 4.30 4.93 -6.75
CA THR A 31 5.74 4.77 -6.65
C THR A 31 6.16 4.68 -5.17
N PRO A 32 7.34 4.09 -4.86
CA PRO A 32 7.85 4.07 -3.50
C PRO A 32 7.98 5.47 -2.88
N ALA A 33 8.45 6.45 -3.66
CA ALA A 33 8.60 7.83 -3.21
C ALA A 33 7.25 8.51 -2.91
N MET A 34 6.23 8.29 -3.75
CA MET A 34 4.88 8.81 -3.48
C MET A 34 4.25 8.16 -2.25
N SER A 35 4.42 6.86 -2.10
CA SER A 35 3.93 6.12 -0.94
C SER A 35 4.60 6.62 0.35
N GLU A 36 5.91 6.85 0.32
CA GLU A 36 6.66 7.40 1.45
C GLU A 36 6.23 8.83 1.80
N ALA A 37 6.11 9.71 0.80
CA ALA A 37 5.60 11.05 0.98
C ALA A 37 4.17 11.04 1.54
N GLY A 38 3.32 10.13 1.06
CA GLY A 38 1.99 9.89 1.56
C GLY A 38 1.95 9.49 3.03
N ARG A 39 2.76 8.49 3.42
CA ARG A 39 2.87 8.08 4.83
C ARG A 39 3.34 9.24 5.71
N GLY A 40 4.33 10.00 5.27
CA GLY A 40 4.81 11.19 5.99
C GLY A 40 3.72 12.25 6.15
N LEU A 41 2.91 12.47 5.11
CA LEU A 41 1.80 13.41 5.11
C LEU A 41 0.72 13.04 6.14
N VAL A 42 0.28 11.79 6.14
CA VAL A 42 -0.82 11.35 7.00
C VAL A 42 -0.37 10.96 8.42
N ALA A 43 0.93 10.77 8.67
CA ALA A 43 1.46 10.28 9.95
C ALA A 43 1.03 11.12 11.16
N LYS A 44 0.92 12.44 11.02
CA LYS A 44 0.49 13.32 12.12
C LYS A 44 -0.96 13.09 12.55
N THR A 45 -1.82 12.70 11.60
CA THR A 45 -3.27 12.55 11.81
C THR A 45 -3.65 11.10 12.05
N CYS A 46 -3.08 10.19 11.28
CA CYS A 46 -3.42 8.76 11.27
C CYS A 46 -2.41 7.87 11.99
N GLY A 47 -1.32 8.45 12.50
CA GLY A 47 -0.23 7.70 13.11
C GLY A 47 0.59 6.91 12.09
N THR A 48 1.43 6.02 12.59
CA THR A 48 2.26 5.12 11.78
C THR A 48 1.86 3.67 12.02
N LEU A 49 2.13 2.81 11.03
CA LEU A 49 1.92 1.36 11.14
C LEU A 49 3.22 0.68 11.56
N ALA A 50 3.14 -0.17 12.58
CA ALA A 50 4.21 -1.11 12.91
C ALA A 50 4.06 -2.34 12.00
N VAL A 51 4.99 -2.53 11.06
CA VAL A 51 4.97 -3.63 10.10
C VAL A 51 5.91 -4.74 10.59
N PRO A 52 5.41 -5.90 11.05
CA PRO A 52 6.26 -7.05 11.32
C PRO A 52 6.92 -7.55 10.02
N ASP A 53 8.17 -8.02 10.14
CA ASP A 53 8.86 -8.73 9.07
C ASP A 53 8.85 -10.24 9.38
N PHE A 54 8.27 -11.02 8.47
CA PHE A 54 8.22 -12.47 8.55
C PHE A 54 9.16 -13.15 7.53
N SER A 55 10.02 -12.39 6.85
CA SER A 55 10.99 -12.93 5.91
C SER A 55 11.97 -13.87 6.60
N GLY A 56 12.05 -15.12 6.15
CA GLY A 56 12.98 -16.12 6.68
C GLY A 56 12.68 -16.59 8.10
N VAL A 57 11.48 -16.34 8.63
CA VAL A 57 11.09 -16.80 9.97
C VAL A 57 10.90 -18.31 9.99
N GLU A 58 11.54 -18.96 10.97
CA GLU A 58 11.35 -20.38 11.28
C GLU A 58 10.96 -20.55 12.75
N PHE A 59 9.68 -20.82 13.01
CA PHE A 59 9.20 -21.04 14.38
C PHE A 59 9.81 -22.30 15.00
N GLN A 60 10.25 -22.20 16.24
CA GLN A 60 10.81 -23.28 17.05
C GLN A 60 9.82 -23.79 18.11
N SER A 61 8.70 -23.10 18.29
CA SER A 61 7.63 -23.53 19.19
C SER A 61 6.25 -23.02 18.72
N ALA A 62 5.20 -23.63 19.25
CA ALA A 62 3.83 -23.15 19.05
C ALA A 62 3.62 -21.74 19.62
N GLY A 63 4.28 -21.41 20.74
CA GLY A 63 4.19 -20.08 21.36
C GLY A 63 4.76 -18.98 20.48
N GLU A 64 5.95 -19.18 19.89
CA GLU A 64 6.52 -18.22 18.94
C GLU A 64 5.62 -17.97 17.73
N MET A 65 4.98 -19.02 17.22
CA MET A 65 4.04 -18.92 16.13
C MET A 65 2.74 -18.20 16.54
N GLU A 66 2.26 -18.38 17.77
CA GLU A 66 1.09 -17.68 18.31
C GLU A 66 1.37 -16.18 18.53
N ASP A 67 2.55 -15.84 19.03
CA ASP A 67 3.00 -14.45 19.16
C ASP A 67 3.09 -13.78 17.78
N ALA A 68 3.69 -14.46 16.81
CA ALA A 68 3.77 -13.97 15.43
C ALA A 68 2.39 -13.82 14.78
N ARG A 69 1.45 -14.71 15.08
CA ARG A 69 0.05 -14.58 14.64
C ARG A 69 -0.57 -13.31 15.21
N SER A 70 -0.37 -13.07 16.50
CA SER A 70 -0.87 -11.87 17.17
C SER A 70 -0.31 -10.59 16.56
N LEU A 71 0.97 -10.59 16.17
CA LEU A 71 1.60 -9.46 15.45
C LEU A 71 0.98 -9.25 14.06
N ARG A 72 0.76 -10.33 13.30
CA ARG A 72 0.08 -10.27 12.00
C ARG A 72 -1.32 -9.69 12.17
N ASP A 73 -2.11 -10.23 13.08
CA ASP A 73 -3.51 -9.81 13.27
C ASP A 73 -3.61 -8.38 13.80
N GLY A 74 -2.66 -7.97 14.65
CA GLY A 74 -2.48 -6.59 15.07
C GLY A 74 -2.19 -5.65 13.89
N LEU A 75 -1.33 -6.04 12.94
CA LEU A 75 -1.12 -5.28 11.71
C LEU A 75 -2.41 -5.20 10.89
N LEU A 76 -3.13 -6.30 10.68
CA LEU A 76 -4.36 -6.30 9.87
C LEU A 76 -5.43 -5.37 10.43
N LEU A 77 -5.62 -5.39 11.76
CA LEU A 77 -6.49 -4.43 12.44
C LEU A 77 -5.96 -3.00 12.28
N GLY A 78 -4.65 -2.80 12.44
CA GLY A 78 -3.98 -1.51 12.26
C GLY A 78 -4.20 -0.94 10.85
N VAL A 79 -4.06 -1.74 9.80
CA VAL A 79 -4.29 -1.35 8.40
C VAL A 79 -5.75 -0.94 8.18
N ARG A 80 -6.72 -1.64 8.76
CA ARG A 80 -8.14 -1.27 8.69
C ARG A 80 -8.41 0.09 9.31
N VAL A 81 -7.88 0.33 10.52
CA VAL A 81 -8.04 1.61 11.23
C VAL A 81 -7.34 2.74 10.48
N TYR A 82 -6.12 2.48 10.00
CA TYR A 82 -5.33 3.43 9.21
C TYR A 82 -6.04 3.81 7.90
N GLY A 83 -6.58 2.82 7.16
CA GLY A 83 -7.32 3.06 5.92
C GLY A 83 -8.56 3.92 6.12
N ARG A 84 -9.30 3.73 7.22
CA ARG A 84 -10.41 4.61 7.58
C ARG A 84 -9.96 6.06 7.81
N CYS A 85 -8.90 6.26 8.60
CA CYS A 85 -8.36 7.61 8.84
C CYS A 85 -7.84 8.27 7.55
N VAL A 86 -7.15 7.51 6.68
CA VAL A 86 -6.67 8.02 5.39
C VAL A 86 -7.84 8.42 4.49
N THR A 87 -8.93 7.64 4.50
CA THR A 87 -10.15 7.99 3.78
C THR A 87 -10.72 9.32 4.27
N ASP A 88 -10.84 9.50 5.59
CA ASP A 88 -11.31 10.75 6.19
C ASP A 88 -10.40 11.94 5.82
N PHE A 89 -9.07 11.71 5.81
CA PHE A 89 -8.09 12.70 5.35
C PHE A 89 -8.32 13.10 3.90
N ILE A 90 -8.49 12.13 2.99
CA ILE A 90 -8.73 12.38 1.56
C ILE A 90 -10.03 13.18 1.38
N THR A 91 -11.11 12.80 2.06
CA THR A 91 -12.39 13.53 2.02
C THR A 91 -12.23 14.98 2.47
N ALA A 92 -11.42 15.24 3.51
CA ALA A 92 -11.13 16.60 3.96
C ALA A 92 -10.35 17.42 2.90
N GLN A 93 -9.43 16.79 2.16
CA GLN A 93 -8.69 17.45 1.07
C GLN A 93 -9.55 17.78 -0.16
N GLN A 94 -10.72 17.16 -0.31
CA GLN A 94 -11.63 17.41 -1.43
C GLN A 94 -12.62 18.56 -1.17
N GLN A 95 -12.59 19.17 0.02
CA GLN A 95 -13.43 20.32 0.36
C GLN A 95 -12.95 21.60 -0.34
N SER A 96 -13.89 22.52 -0.62
CA SER A 96 -13.81 23.63 -1.59
C SER A 96 -12.66 24.63 -1.42
N ASP A 97 -11.96 24.60 -0.28
CA ASP A 97 -10.90 25.54 0.05
C ASP A 97 -9.50 24.98 -0.26
N THR A 98 -9.41 23.73 -0.75
CA THR A 98 -8.15 23.09 -1.13
C THR A 98 -7.84 23.37 -2.61
N SER A 99 -6.57 23.70 -2.91
CA SER A 99 -6.13 23.90 -4.29
C SER A 99 -6.37 22.64 -5.13
N ALA A 100 -6.93 22.80 -6.33
CA ALA A 100 -7.13 21.73 -7.30
C ALA A 100 -5.81 21.06 -7.74
N ASP A 101 -4.68 21.76 -7.58
CA ASP A 101 -3.35 21.26 -7.93
C ASP A 101 -2.70 20.46 -6.77
N SER A 102 -3.40 20.31 -5.64
CA SER A 102 -2.88 19.59 -4.48
C SER A 102 -2.81 18.09 -4.74
N GLN A 103 -1.59 17.54 -4.70
CA GLN A 103 -1.36 16.09 -4.74
C GLN A 103 -1.54 15.40 -3.37
N ALA A 104 -2.11 16.08 -2.37
CA ALA A 104 -2.23 15.55 -1.02
C ALA A 104 -3.13 14.30 -0.96
N ALA A 105 -4.28 14.33 -1.64
CA ALA A 105 -5.20 13.21 -1.71
C ALA A 105 -4.57 11.99 -2.38
N ASP A 106 -3.83 12.19 -3.48
CA ASP A 106 -3.17 11.12 -4.22
C ASP A 106 -2.05 10.46 -3.39
N LYS A 107 -1.22 11.28 -2.73
CA LYS A 107 -0.17 10.77 -1.84
C LYS A 107 -0.79 9.99 -0.68
N ALA A 108 -1.87 10.49 -0.09
CA ALA A 108 -2.59 9.78 0.98
C ALA A 108 -3.15 8.42 0.50
N ALA A 109 -3.76 8.37 -0.69
CA ALA A 109 -4.23 7.12 -1.29
C ALA A 109 -3.07 6.13 -1.50
N CYS A 110 -1.90 6.60 -1.92
CA CYS A 110 -0.71 5.76 -2.02
C CYS A 110 -0.19 5.25 -0.68
N ALA A 111 -0.37 6.01 0.40
CA ALA A 111 -0.05 5.55 1.74
C ALA A 111 -0.95 4.40 2.17
N HIS A 112 -2.25 4.44 1.82
CA HIS A 112 -3.19 3.33 2.08
C HIS A 112 -2.88 2.11 1.21
N SER A 113 -2.64 2.28 -0.09
CA SER A 113 -2.24 1.17 -0.97
C SER A 113 -0.97 0.46 -0.47
N TRP A 114 0.02 1.21 0.02
CA TRP A 114 1.19 0.62 0.67
C TRP A 114 0.83 -0.20 1.91
N ALA A 115 -0.09 0.27 2.75
CA ALA A 115 -0.50 -0.42 3.96
C ALA A 115 -1.17 -1.77 3.65
N GLU A 116 -2.04 -1.81 2.64
CA GLU A 116 -2.68 -3.05 2.17
C GLU A 116 -1.67 -4.05 1.59
N ASN A 117 -0.67 -3.54 0.87
CA ASN A 117 0.43 -4.39 0.39
C ASN A 117 1.22 -4.99 1.57
N LYS A 118 1.46 -4.22 2.64
CA LYS A 118 2.13 -4.75 3.84
C LYS A 118 1.28 -5.75 4.62
N ALA A 119 -0.04 -5.57 4.70
CA ALA A 119 -0.94 -6.59 5.21
C ALA A 119 -0.81 -7.90 4.40
N THR A 120 -0.81 -7.79 3.08
CA THR A 120 -0.68 -8.96 2.18
C THR A 120 0.66 -9.67 2.35
N GLU A 121 1.76 -8.92 2.41
CA GLU A 121 3.10 -9.46 2.67
C GLU A 121 3.16 -10.17 4.02
N ALA A 122 2.60 -9.57 5.07
CA ALA A 122 2.59 -10.15 6.40
C ALA A 122 1.77 -11.45 6.47
N ILE A 123 0.59 -11.48 5.84
CA ILE A 123 -0.25 -12.69 5.72
C ILE A 123 0.55 -13.80 5.03
N ARG A 124 1.20 -13.48 3.89
CA ARG A 124 1.95 -14.46 3.11
C ARG A 124 3.17 -14.98 3.88
N GLY A 125 3.96 -14.09 4.46
CA GLY A 125 5.18 -14.44 5.19
C GLY A 125 4.86 -15.30 6.41
N PHE A 126 3.89 -14.87 7.22
CA PHE A 126 3.42 -15.68 8.35
C PHE A 126 2.87 -17.03 7.88
N GLY A 127 2.02 -17.04 6.84
CA GLY A 127 1.37 -18.26 6.36
C GLY A 127 2.38 -19.32 5.89
N GLN A 128 3.44 -18.88 5.20
CA GLN A 128 4.55 -19.74 4.79
C GLN A 128 5.31 -20.32 5.99
N ALA A 129 5.67 -19.49 6.97
CA ALA A 129 6.37 -19.93 8.18
C ALA A 129 5.51 -20.88 9.03
N CYS A 130 4.21 -20.61 9.13
CA CYS A 130 3.24 -21.44 9.84
C CYS A 130 3.10 -22.82 9.18
N ILE A 131 2.98 -22.90 7.85
CA ILE A 131 2.92 -24.18 7.13
C ILE A 131 4.21 -24.97 7.32
N ALA A 132 5.37 -24.30 7.28
CA ALA A 132 6.66 -24.95 7.52
C ALA A 132 6.74 -25.53 8.95
N TYR A 133 6.26 -24.80 9.97
CA TYR A 133 6.15 -25.29 11.33
C TYR A 133 5.18 -26.49 11.43
N ALA A 134 3.98 -26.38 10.87
CA ALA A 134 2.97 -27.43 10.88
C ALA A 134 3.52 -28.75 10.31
N ASN A 135 4.17 -28.68 9.14
CA ASN A 135 4.78 -29.84 8.48
C ASN A 135 5.95 -30.43 9.29
N ARG A 136 6.76 -29.60 9.95
CA ARG A 136 7.83 -30.09 10.84
C ARG A 136 7.27 -30.72 12.11
N SER A 137 6.20 -30.17 12.65
CA SER A 137 5.63 -30.60 13.94
C SER A 137 5.11 -32.04 13.93
N VAL A 138 4.71 -32.57 12.76
CA VAL A 138 4.28 -33.97 12.62
C VAL A 138 5.45 -34.94 12.48
N MET A 139 6.64 -34.47 12.14
CA MET A 139 7.84 -35.31 11.92
C MET A 139 8.83 -35.23 13.09
N ASP A 140 8.91 -34.09 13.78
CA ASP A 140 9.83 -33.86 14.89
C ASP A 140 9.10 -34.00 16.22
N MET A 141 9.35 -35.11 16.94
CA MET A 141 8.74 -35.41 18.24
C MET A 141 9.04 -34.37 19.33
N ARG A 142 9.99 -33.44 19.11
CA ARG A 142 10.28 -32.34 20.05
C ARG A 142 9.32 -31.16 19.88
N LEU A 143 8.61 -31.08 18.77
CA LEU A 143 7.70 -29.99 18.46
C LEU A 143 6.25 -30.40 18.78
N PRO A 144 5.46 -29.53 19.42
CA PRO A 144 4.03 -29.73 19.53
C PRO A 144 3.37 -29.74 18.16
N VAL A 145 2.62 -30.81 17.85
CA VAL A 145 1.83 -30.93 16.61
C VAL A 145 0.86 -29.76 16.50
N TYR A 146 0.80 -29.15 15.31
CA TYR A 146 -0.09 -28.04 15.02
C TYR A 146 -1.05 -28.36 13.88
N GLU A 147 -2.35 -28.12 14.14
CA GLU A 147 -3.45 -28.42 13.21
C GLU A 147 -4.35 -27.18 12.93
N GLY A 148 -3.96 -25.99 13.41
CA GLY A 148 -4.77 -24.77 13.26
C GLY A 148 -4.57 -24.04 11.92
N PRO A 149 -5.29 -22.92 11.70
CA PRO A 149 -5.21 -22.15 10.46
C PRO A 149 -3.90 -21.35 10.34
N CYS A 150 -3.27 -21.37 9.16
CA CYS A 150 -2.09 -20.55 8.87
C CYS A 150 -2.39 -19.23 8.18
N TYR A 151 -3.57 -19.10 7.59
CA TYR A 151 -4.07 -17.86 6.99
C TYR A 151 -5.24 -17.33 7.83
N PRO A 152 -5.50 -16.01 7.80
CA PRO A 152 -6.72 -15.46 8.40
C PRO A 152 -7.94 -16.18 7.82
N GLU A 153 -8.82 -16.63 8.69
CA GLU A 153 -10.12 -17.13 8.26
C GLU A 153 -10.94 -15.91 7.81
N THR A 154 -11.48 -15.96 6.61
CA THR A 154 -12.44 -14.95 6.17
C THR A 154 -13.71 -15.18 6.95
N ASP A 155 -14.10 -14.26 7.83
CA ASP A 155 -15.44 -14.26 8.38
C ASP A 155 -16.43 -14.28 7.20
N GLU A 156 -17.11 -15.42 6.97
CA GLU A 156 -18.21 -15.53 5.99
C GLU A 156 -19.46 -14.73 6.45
N THR A 157 -19.31 -13.82 7.40
CA THR A 157 -20.30 -12.86 7.84
C THR A 157 -19.72 -11.46 7.64
N GLY A 158 -19.93 -10.91 6.44
CA GLY A 158 -19.59 -9.53 6.13
C GLY A 158 -20.16 -8.54 7.15
N GLY A 159 -19.37 -7.50 7.45
CA GLY A 159 -19.77 -6.31 8.18
C GLY A 159 -19.40 -5.08 7.38
#